data_AF-A0A6N6Z8N2-F1
#
_entry.id   AF-A0A6N6Z8N2-F1
#
_cell.length_a   1.000
_cell.length_b   1.000
_cell.length_c   1.000
_cell.angle_alpha   90.00
_cell.angle_beta   90.00
_cell.angle_gamma   90.00
#
_symmetry.space_group_name_H-M   'P 1'
#
loop_
_entity.id
_entity.type
_entity.pdbx_description
1 polymer ?
#
loop_
_entity_poly.entity_id
_entity_poly.type
_entity_poly.pdbx_seq_one_letter_code
_entity_poly.pdbx_strand_id
1 'polypeptide(L)'
;MTDWLPVEQTELGHLCPEGATTPPPVSSAWPFATGGGATPPVHEEDIKKLEQWFKIYWICLAAGIPLTLILVGMAGLIAAVVFYCLMLYKLWKLIPSGQARTSPGLAVGLSFVPFFNYYWNFVAFHGLAQDLNARLKQEGVQVEPINANLTLAYCILVCVCIVPWIGLLAAIGAIVVNILALKQIKDAGVALIRHRLGSAGPAPAGEPALAY
;
A
#
# COMPACT_ATOMS: atom_id res chain seq x y z
N MET A 1 -51.72 8.67 32.07
CA MET A 1 -53.00 7.97 32.32
C MET A 1 -53.97 8.52 31.32
N THR A 2 -54.24 7.75 30.26
CA THR A 2 -55.18 8.14 29.21
C THR A 2 -56.44 7.35 29.51
N ASP A 3 -57.47 8.05 30.00
CA ASP A 3 -58.76 7.46 30.36
C ASP A 3 -59.44 6.89 29.12
N TRP A 4 -59.29 5.59 28.91
CA TRP A 4 -60.08 4.84 27.96
C TRP A 4 -61.48 4.65 28.55
N LEU A 5 -62.48 5.34 27.98
CA LEU A 5 -63.88 5.09 28.34
C LEU A 5 -64.35 3.76 27.70
N PRO A 6 -65.21 2.99 28.40
CA PRO A 6 -65.82 1.78 27.86
C PRO A 6 -66.60 2.08 26.57
N VAL A 7 -66.56 1.14 25.61
CA VAL A 7 -67.21 1.25 24.28
C VAL A 7 -68.69 1.63 24.38
N GLU A 8 -69.36 1.25 25.46
CA GLU A 8 -70.77 1.54 25.74
C GLU A 8 -71.06 3.04 25.90
N GLN A 9 -70.06 3.84 26.27
CA GLN A 9 -70.18 5.30 26.49
C GLN A 9 -69.74 6.11 25.26
N THR A 10 -69.50 5.45 24.12
CA THR A 10 -69.07 6.09 22.87
C THR A 10 -70.27 6.22 21.92
N GLU A 11 -70.28 7.27 21.08
CA GLU A 11 -71.28 7.51 20.02
C GLU A 11 -71.52 6.31 19.09
N LEU A 12 -70.57 5.36 19.04
CA LEU A 12 -70.62 4.13 18.23
C LEU A 12 -71.33 2.95 18.90
N GLY A 13 -71.77 3.08 20.16
CA GLY A 13 -72.43 1.99 20.91
C GLY A 13 -73.72 1.49 20.26
N HIS A 14 -74.45 2.36 19.55
CA HIS A 14 -75.70 2.01 18.88
C HIS A 14 -75.54 1.12 17.63
N LEU A 15 -74.31 0.90 17.14
CA LEU A 15 -74.00 0.02 16.02
C LEU A 15 -73.52 -1.38 16.47
N CYS A 16 -73.33 -1.60 17.77
CA CYS A 16 -73.01 -2.92 18.30
C CYS A 16 -74.31 -3.73 18.52
N PRO A 17 -74.43 -4.95 17.97
CA PRO A 17 -75.58 -5.81 18.23
C PRO A 17 -75.62 -6.19 19.72
N GLU A 18 -76.78 -6.04 20.36
CA GLU A 18 -77.03 -6.43 21.76
C GLU A 18 -76.63 -7.92 21.94
N GLY A 19 -75.49 -8.16 22.58
CA GLY A 19 -74.92 -9.50 22.74
C GLY A 19 -73.51 -9.70 22.20
N ALA A 20 -72.81 -8.66 21.72
CA ALA A 20 -71.39 -8.73 21.39
C ALA A 20 -70.54 -8.90 22.67
N THR A 21 -70.44 -10.14 23.16
CA THR A 21 -69.44 -10.54 24.15
C THR A 21 -68.05 -10.17 23.65
N THR A 22 -67.22 -9.60 24.52
CA THR A 22 -65.81 -9.25 24.28
C THR A 22 -65.12 -10.31 23.40
N PRO A 23 -64.43 -9.93 22.31
CA PRO A 23 -63.60 -10.91 21.61
C PRO A 23 -62.59 -11.47 22.63
N PRO A 24 -62.31 -12.79 22.60
CA PRO A 24 -61.33 -13.37 23.52
C PRO A 24 -60.00 -12.61 23.37
N PRO A 25 -59.24 -12.42 24.46
CA PRO A 25 -57.97 -11.72 24.40
C PRO A 25 -57.13 -12.35 23.29
N VAL A 26 -56.70 -11.54 22.32
CA VAL A 26 -55.78 -11.99 21.27
C VAL A 26 -54.57 -12.58 21.99
N SER A 27 -54.47 -13.90 21.97
CA SER A 27 -53.35 -14.62 22.55
C SER A 27 -52.08 -14.08 21.87
N SER A 28 -51.16 -13.53 22.65
CA SER A 28 -49.83 -13.13 22.17
C SER A 28 -48.96 -14.33 21.76
N ALA A 29 -49.55 -15.52 21.68
CA ALA A 29 -48.93 -16.73 21.21
C ALA A 29 -48.80 -16.69 19.68
N TRP A 30 -47.57 -16.46 19.21
CA TRP A 30 -47.17 -16.67 17.82
C TRP A 30 -47.73 -18.00 17.28
N PRO A 31 -48.08 -18.11 15.99
CA PRO A 31 -48.75 -19.30 15.42
C PRO A 31 -47.97 -20.62 15.52
N PHE A 32 -46.73 -20.60 16.02
CA PHE A 32 -45.91 -21.78 16.34
C PHE A 32 -45.96 -22.20 17.82
N ALA A 33 -46.74 -21.52 18.66
CA ALA A 33 -46.74 -21.72 20.11
C ALA A 33 -47.79 -22.75 20.62
N THR A 34 -48.50 -23.45 19.74
CA THR A 34 -49.50 -24.47 20.10
C THR A 34 -48.97 -25.92 20.10
N GLY A 35 -47.66 -26.11 19.92
CA GLY A 35 -46.99 -27.29 20.47
C GLY A 35 -46.54 -26.93 21.88
N GLY A 36 -46.96 -27.70 22.90
CA GLY A 36 -46.44 -27.55 24.26
C GLY A 36 -44.92 -27.49 24.21
N GLY A 37 -44.37 -26.28 24.31
CA GLY A 37 -42.96 -25.99 24.06
C GLY A 37 -42.14 -26.48 25.24
N ALA A 38 -41.99 -27.80 25.37
CA ALA A 38 -40.88 -28.36 26.10
C ALA A 38 -39.63 -27.74 25.48
N THR A 39 -38.99 -26.82 26.22
CA THR A 39 -37.65 -26.37 25.86
C THR A 39 -36.84 -27.62 25.58
N PRO A 40 -36.24 -27.78 24.39
CA PRO A 40 -35.48 -28.98 24.08
C PRO A 40 -34.46 -29.20 25.20
N PRO A 41 -34.24 -30.46 25.65
CA PRO A 41 -33.32 -30.73 26.74
C PRO A 41 -31.96 -30.12 26.42
N VAL A 42 -31.51 -29.18 27.26
CA VAL A 42 -30.22 -28.51 27.08
C VAL A 42 -29.13 -29.50 27.43
N HIS A 43 -28.39 -29.96 26.43
CA HIS A 43 -27.26 -30.86 26.64
C HIS A 43 -26.01 -30.01 26.92
N GLU A 44 -25.23 -30.36 27.95
CA GLU A 44 -23.96 -29.69 28.27
C GLU A 44 -22.98 -29.72 27.07
N GLU A 45 -23.12 -30.73 26.20
CA GLU A 45 -22.37 -30.88 24.96
C GLU A 45 -22.58 -29.72 23.97
N ASP A 46 -23.79 -29.15 23.92
CA ASP A 46 -24.11 -28.03 23.02
C ASP A 46 -23.35 -26.77 23.40
N ILE A 47 -23.21 -26.51 24.71
CA ILE A 47 -22.48 -25.35 25.25
C ILE A 47 -20.99 -25.47 24.88
N LYS A 48 -20.38 -26.65 25.10
CA LYS A 48 -18.96 -26.89 24.77
C LYS A 48 -18.70 -26.75 23.27
N LYS A 49 -19.62 -27.24 22.43
CA LYS A 49 -19.52 -27.15 20.98
C LYS A 49 -19.61 -25.70 20.50
N LEU A 50 -20.49 -24.89 21.09
CA LEU A 50 -20.63 -23.47 20.77
C LEU A 50 -19.36 -22.69 21.14
N GLU A 51 -18.79 -22.92 22.34
CA GLU A 51 -17.52 -22.30 22.72
C GLU A 51 -16.37 -22.74 21.81
N GLN A 52 -16.31 -24.01 21.43
CA GLN A 52 -15.28 -24.52 20.54
C GLN A 52 -15.37 -23.87 19.16
N TRP A 53 -16.57 -23.76 18.60
CA TRP A 53 -16.79 -23.09 17.32
C TRP A 53 -16.43 -21.61 17.39
N PHE A 54 -16.77 -20.95 18.50
CA PHE A 54 -16.40 -19.55 18.73
C PHE A 54 -14.88 -19.37 18.83
N LYS A 55 -14.17 -20.25 19.54
CA LYS A 55 -12.70 -20.24 19.63
C LYS A 55 -12.07 -20.47 18.26
N ILE A 56 -12.56 -21.44 17.48
CA ILE A 56 -12.07 -21.73 16.13
C ILE A 56 -12.29 -20.52 15.21
N TYR A 57 -13.46 -19.88 15.28
CA TYR A 57 -13.75 -18.65 14.54
C TYR A 57 -12.73 -17.55 14.82
N TRP A 58 -12.45 -17.27 16.10
CA TRP A 58 -11.46 -16.27 16.49
C TRP A 58 -10.04 -16.62 16.06
N ILE A 59 -9.64 -17.90 16.13
CA ILE A 59 -8.33 -18.36 15.66
C ILE A 59 -8.21 -18.20 14.14
N CYS A 60 -9.23 -18.58 13.38
CA CYS A 60 -9.27 -18.39 11.93
C CYS A 60 -9.20 -16.90 11.53
N LEU A 61 -9.92 -16.04 12.26
CA LEU A 61 -9.89 -14.59 12.02
C LEU A 61 -8.51 -14.00 12.39
N ALA A 62 -7.97 -14.35 13.55
CA ALA A 62 -6.69 -13.85 14.04
C ALA A 62 -5.50 -14.37 13.22
N ALA A 63 -5.57 -15.55 12.63
CA ALA A 63 -4.50 -16.10 11.77
C ALA A 63 -4.65 -15.67 10.30
N GLY A 64 -5.89 -15.58 9.79
CA GLY A 64 -6.15 -15.26 8.39
C GLY A 64 -5.80 -13.83 8.01
N ILE A 65 -6.16 -12.85 8.86
CA ILE A 65 -5.89 -11.43 8.59
C ILE A 65 -4.38 -11.12 8.50
N PRO A 66 -3.52 -11.51 9.47
CA PRO A 66 -2.09 -11.21 9.34
C PRO A 66 -1.45 -12.00 8.19
N LEU A 67 -1.87 -13.24 7.93
CA LEU A 67 -1.31 -14.02 6.82
C LEU A 67 -1.60 -13.38 5.46
N THR A 68 -2.84 -12.89 5.27
CA THR A 68 -3.22 -12.17 4.05
C THR A 68 -2.49 -10.84 3.92
N LEU A 69 -2.38 -10.06 4.99
CA LEU A 69 -1.60 -8.81 5.00
C LEU A 69 -0.11 -9.05 4.70
N ILE A 70 0.48 -10.10 5.25
CA ILE A 70 1.88 -10.46 5.01
C ILE A 70 2.07 -10.86 3.55
N LEU A 71 1.20 -11.70 2.97
CA LEU A 71 1.30 -12.12 1.58
C LEU A 71 1.15 -10.95 0.60
N VAL A 72 0.13 -10.12 0.79
CA VAL A 72 -0.11 -8.95 -0.06
C VAL A 72 1.00 -7.92 0.12
N GLY A 73 1.42 -7.67 1.36
CA GLY A 73 2.52 -6.77 1.68
C GLY A 73 3.85 -7.23 1.06
N MET A 74 4.17 -8.53 1.17
CA MET A 74 5.36 -9.13 0.54
C MET A 74 5.34 -8.96 -0.98
N ALA A 75 4.21 -9.25 -1.63
CA ALA A 75 4.08 -9.06 -3.08
C ALA A 75 4.31 -7.59 -3.48
N GLY A 76 3.75 -6.64 -2.74
CA GLY A 76 3.96 -5.20 -2.95
C GLY A 76 5.42 -4.78 -2.77
N LEU A 77 6.10 -5.29 -1.73
CA LEU A 77 7.52 -5.02 -1.48
C LEU A 77 8.40 -5.57 -2.61
N ILE A 78 8.15 -6.79 -3.07
CA ILE A 78 8.87 -7.39 -4.20
C ILE A 78 8.70 -6.53 -5.45
N ALA A 79 7.47 -6.12 -5.76
CA ALA A 79 7.21 -5.23 -6.89
C ALA A 79 7.98 -3.90 -6.76
N ALA A 80 7.97 -3.27 -5.58
CA ALA A 80 8.70 -2.04 -5.33
C ALA A 80 10.21 -2.18 -5.57
N VAL A 81 10.83 -3.27 -5.09
CA VAL A 81 12.26 -3.56 -5.32
C VAL A 81 12.54 -3.75 -6.81
N VAL A 82 11.70 -4.48 -7.55
CA VAL A 82 11.87 -4.67 -8.99
C VAL A 82 11.81 -3.33 -9.73
N PHE A 83 10.83 -2.48 -9.43
CA PHE A 83 10.74 -1.15 -10.04
C PHE A 83 11.95 -0.27 -9.70
N TYR A 84 12.43 -0.32 -8.46
CA TYR A 84 13.65 0.38 -8.05
C TYR A 84 14.86 -0.08 -8.87
N CYS A 85 15.07 -1.40 -9.01
CA CYS A 85 16.15 -1.97 -9.81
C CYS A 85 16.06 -1.55 -11.29
N LEU A 86 14.86 -1.57 -11.89
CA LEU A 86 14.65 -1.16 -13.28
C LEU A 86 14.97 0.33 -13.49
N MET A 87 14.56 1.18 -12.55
CA MET A 87 14.85 2.60 -12.63
C MET A 87 16.34 2.87 -12.47
N LEU A 88 16.99 2.21 -11.51
CA LEU A 88 18.44 2.29 -11.31
C LEU A 88 19.18 1.87 -12.58
N TYR A 89 18.81 0.74 -13.18
CA TYR A 89 19.36 0.27 -14.45
C TYR A 89 19.23 1.31 -15.57
N LYS A 90 18.04 1.90 -15.74
CA LYS A 90 17.81 2.93 -16.76
C LYS A 90 18.67 4.16 -16.52
N LEU A 91 18.73 4.67 -15.29
CA LEU A 91 19.53 5.84 -14.94
C LEU A 91 21.03 5.62 -15.19
N TRP A 92 21.56 4.45 -14.84
CA TRP A 92 22.94 4.09 -15.15
C TRP A 92 23.19 3.99 -16.67
N LYS A 93 22.20 3.56 -17.45
CA LYS A 93 22.30 3.52 -18.92
C LYS A 93 22.34 4.92 -19.56
N LEU A 94 21.86 5.98 -18.90
CA LEU A 94 21.97 7.35 -19.41
C LEU A 94 23.43 7.86 -19.41
N ILE A 95 24.28 7.28 -18.56
CA ILE A 95 25.68 7.68 -18.40
C ILE A 95 26.54 6.92 -19.41
N PRO A 96 27.33 7.61 -20.26
CA PRO A 96 28.27 6.97 -21.18
C PRO A 96 29.30 6.10 -20.46
N SER A 97 29.59 4.92 -21.01
CA SER A 97 30.49 3.90 -20.45
C SER A 97 31.90 4.40 -20.14
N GLY A 98 32.39 5.45 -20.81
CA GLY A 98 33.72 6.02 -20.60
C GLY A 98 33.89 6.90 -19.35
N GLN A 99 32.81 7.30 -18.66
CA GLN A 99 32.90 7.99 -17.36
C GLN A 99 31.97 7.39 -16.30
N ALA A 100 31.33 6.25 -16.59
CA ALA A 100 30.45 5.58 -15.65
C ALA A 100 31.28 4.79 -14.64
N ARG A 101 31.06 5.03 -13.34
CA ARG A 101 31.73 4.26 -12.27
C ARG A 101 31.37 2.78 -12.27
N THR A 102 30.20 2.43 -12.80
CA THR A 102 29.69 1.05 -12.85
C THR A 102 28.89 0.82 -14.12
N SER A 103 28.74 -0.45 -14.53
CA SER A 103 27.81 -0.82 -15.60
C SER A 103 26.39 -1.00 -15.05
N PRO A 104 25.33 -0.70 -15.82
CA PRO A 104 23.95 -0.76 -15.33
C PRO A 104 23.54 -2.16 -14.84
N GLY A 105 24.10 -3.22 -15.43
CA GLY A 105 23.90 -4.60 -14.95
C GLY A 105 24.59 -4.88 -13.62
N LEU A 106 25.83 -4.42 -13.43
CA LEU A 106 26.56 -4.58 -12.17
C LEU A 106 25.96 -3.72 -11.05
N ALA A 107 25.49 -2.51 -11.37
CA ALA A 107 24.82 -1.62 -10.43
C ALA A 107 23.65 -2.32 -9.73
N VAL A 108 22.82 -3.02 -10.50
CA VAL A 108 21.66 -3.76 -9.97
C VAL A 108 22.06 -5.11 -9.39
N GLY A 109 22.91 -5.88 -10.08
CA GLY A 109 23.28 -7.24 -9.67
C GLY A 109 23.97 -7.29 -8.31
N LEU A 110 24.93 -6.40 -8.07
CA LEU A 110 25.66 -6.34 -6.80
C LEU A 110 24.82 -5.78 -5.64
N SER A 111 23.69 -5.14 -5.94
CA SER A 111 22.72 -4.73 -4.92
C SER A 111 22.01 -5.92 -4.27
N PHE A 112 22.01 -7.11 -4.85
CA PHE A 112 21.38 -8.29 -4.24
C PHE A 112 22.27 -9.04 -3.24
N VAL A 113 23.54 -8.66 -3.11
CA VAL A 113 24.49 -9.33 -2.21
C VAL A 113 24.35 -8.73 -0.80
N PRO A 114 23.86 -9.44 0.23
CA PRO A 114 23.40 -8.81 1.48
C PRO A 114 24.45 -7.99 2.23
N PHE A 115 25.66 -8.52 2.40
CA PHE A 115 26.74 -7.82 3.13
C PHE A 115 27.40 -6.74 2.27
N PHE A 116 27.55 -7.01 0.98
CA PHE A 116 28.15 -6.07 0.05
C PHE A 116 27.18 -4.93 -0.31
N ASN A 117 25.87 -5.16 -0.21
CA ASN A 117 24.83 -4.19 -0.55
C ASN A 117 24.99 -2.88 0.22
N TYR A 118 25.35 -2.94 1.51
CA TYR A 118 25.55 -1.74 2.33
C TYR A 118 26.62 -0.80 1.75
N TYR A 119 27.79 -1.35 1.42
CA TYR A 119 28.85 -0.61 0.74
C TYR A 119 28.43 -0.22 -0.68
N TRP A 120 27.85 -1.16 -1.41
CA TRP A 120 27.47 -0.97 -2.81
C TRP A 120 26.43 0.13 -2.99
N ASN A 121 25.57 0.36 -2.01
CA ASN A 121 24.61 1.45 -2.02
C ASN A 121 25.30 2.82 -2.14
N PHE A 122 26.48 3.01 -1.54
CA PHE A 122 27.27 4.24 -1.74
C PHE A 122 27.75 4.38 -3.19
N VAL A 123 28.16 3.28 -3.83
CA VAL A 123 28.67 3.32 -5.21
C VAL A 123 27.52 3.44 -6.23
N ALA A 124 26.51 2.60 -6.09
CA ALA A 124 25.40 2.47 -7.03
C ALA A 124 24.36 3.58 -6.89
N PHE A 125 24.11 4.10 -5.69
CA PHE A 125 23.10 5.13 -5.44
C PHE A 125 23.73 6.52 -5.30
N HIS A 126 24.61 6.71 -4.32
CA HIS A 126 25.26 8.01 -4.11
C HIS A 126 26.22 8.36 -5.26
N GLY A 127 26.99 7.39 -5.76
CA GLY A 127 27.82 7.57 -6.96
C GLY A 127 27.01 7.93 -8.21
N LEU A 128 25.83 7.32 -8.40
CA LEU A 128 24.93 7.67 -9.50
C LEU A 128 24.49 9.14 -9.44
N ALA A 129 24.12 9.63 -8.27
CA ALA A 129 23.72 11.03 -8.09
C ALA A 129 24.86 12.00 -8.41
N GLN A 130 26.09 11.68 -7.99
CA GLN A 130 27.27 12.49 -8.34
C GLN A 130 27.55 12.49 -9.84
N ASP A 131 27.55 11.32 -10.46
CA ASP A 131 27.82 11.18 -11.89
C ASP A 131 26.73 11.88 -12.72
N LEU A 132 25.47 11.77 -12.32
CA LEU A 132 24.35 12.43 -13.00
C LEU A 132 24.42 13.95 -12.87
N ASN A 133 24.78 14.48 -11.69
CA ASN A 133 25.05 15.92 -11.51
C ASN A 133 26.23 16.41 -12.36
N ALA A 134 27.32 15.63 -12.43
CA ALA A 134 28.46 15.97 -13.27
C ALA A 134 28.04 16.03 -14.76
N ARG A 135 27.17 15.13 -15.20
CA ARG A 135 26.62 15.14 -16.56
C ARG A 135 25.69 16.32 -16.82
N LEU A 136 24.79 16.64 -15.89
CA LEU A 136 23.94 17.83 -16.00
C LEU A 136 24.78 19.11 -16.16
N LYS A 137 25.89 19.21 -15.41
CA LYS A 137 26.83 20.33 -15.51
C LYS A 137 27.57 20.36 -16.86
N GLN A 138 28.00 19.21 -17.37
CA GLN A 138 28.68 19.10 -18.67
C GLN A 138 27.75 19.42 -19.85
N GLU A 139 26.49 18.98 -19.80
CA GLU A 139 25.50 19.21 -20.86
C GLU A 139 24.78 20.57 -20.73
N GLY A 140 25.11 21.37 -19.71
CA GLY A 140 24.55 22.72 -19.51
C GLY A 140 23.07 22.72 -19.10
N VAL A 141 22.56 21.61 -18.58
CA VAL A 141 21.15 21.46 -18.22
C VAL A 141 20.88 22.16 -16.88
N GLN A 142 20.09 23.24 -16.90
CA GLN A 142 19.72 23.97 -15.70
C GLN A 142 18.59 23.26 -14.94
N VAL A 143 18.98 22.34 -14.06
CA VAL A 143 18.07 21.63 -13.13
C VAL A 143 18.64 21.76 -11.73
N GLU A 144 17.76 21.74 -10.73
CA GLU A 144 18.17 21.70 -9.34
C GLU A 144 19.12 20.51 -9.10
N PRO A 145 20.37 20.76 -8.67
CA PRO A 145 21.35 19.69 -8.53
C PRO A 145 20.90 18.70 -7.46
N ILE A 146 21.12 17.42 -7.72
CA ILE A 146 20.80 16.37 -6.75
C ILE A 146 21.61 16.62 -5.49
N ASN A 147 20.95 16.66 -4.34
CA ASN A 147 21.62 16.99 -3.10
C ASN A 147 22.45 15.77 -2.62
N ALA A 148 23.78 15.90 -2.68
CA ALA A 148 24.70 14.84 -2.30
C ALA A 148 24.55 14.41 -0.83
N ASN A 149 24.15 15.34 0.04
CA ASN A 149 23.96 15.06 1.47
C ASN A 149 22.73 14.17 1.71
N LEU A 150 21.68 14.29 0.89
CA LEU A 150 20.48 13.46 0.98
C LEU A 150 20.79 12.00 0.60
N THR A 151 21.54 11.79 -0.48
CA THR A 151 21.93 10.43 -0.91
C THR A 151 22.95 9.81 0.05
N LEU A 152 23.87 10.59 0.61
CA LEU A 152 24.81 10.14 1.63
C LEU A 152 24.09 9.78 2.94
N ALA A 153 23.16 10.64 3.40
CA ALA A 153 22.34 10.37 4.57
C ALA A 153 21.57 9.05 4.41
N TYR A 154 20.96 8.79 3.26
CA TYR A 154 20.31 7.51 2.98
C TYR A 154 21.28 6.33 3.17
N CYS A 155 22.48 6.39 2.59
CA CYS A 155 23.46 5.31 2.73
C CYS A 155 23.88 5.08 4.18
N ILE A 156 24.10 6.15 4.97
CA ILE A 156 24.38 6.03 6.41
C ILE A 156 23.19 5.42 7.15
N LEU A 157 21.97 5.89 6.88
CA LEU A 157 20.77 5.36 7.55
C LEU A 157 20.58 3.86 7.27
N VAL A 158 20.86 3.41 6.05
CA VAL A 158 20.84 1.99 5.69
C VAL A 158 21.88 1.19 6.49
N CYS A 159 23.07 1.73 6.75
CA CYS A 159 24.04 1.09 7.64
C CYS A 159 23.56 1.05 9.10
N VAL A 160 22.88 2.09 9.58
CA VAL A 160 22.32 2.14 10.94
C VAL A 160 21.20 1.13 11.15
N CYS A 161 20.52 0.69 10.07
CA CYS A 161 19.51 -0.38 10.13
C CYS A 161 20.02 -1.73 10.68
N ILE A 162 21.34 -1.95 10.73
CA ILE A 162 21.94 -3.17 11.28
C ILE A 162 21.69 -3.29 12.79
N VAL A 163 21.56 -2.17 13.51
CA VAL A 163 21.38 -2.18 14.98
C VAL A 163 19.93 -2.55 15.31
N PRO A 164 19.67 -3.62 16.08
CA PRO A 164 18.32 -3.97 16.50
C PRO A 164 17.65 -2.82 17.25
N TRP A 165 16.34 -2.63 17.04
CA TRP A 165 15.48 -1.56 17.61
C TRP A 165 15.72 -0.15 17.06
N ILE A 166 16.97 0.33 17.03
CA ILE A 166 17.31 1.63 16.39
C ILE A 166 17.08 1.54 14.88
N GLY A 167 17.38 0.37 14.31
CA GLY A 167 17.24 0.12 12.88
C GLY A 167 15.81 0.25 12.36
N LEU A 168 14.80 0.02 13.21
CA LEU A 168 13.40 0.18 12.80
C LEU A 168 13.04 1.65 12.62
N LEU A 169 13.45 2.51 13.55
CA LEU A 169 13.26 3.97 13.43
C LEU A 169 14.12 4.54 12.30
N ALA A 170 15.37 4.08 12.19
CA ALA A 170 16.25 4.45 11.09
C ALA A 170 15.68 4.03 9.73
N ALA A 171 15.03 2.87 9.62
CA ALA A 171 14.41 2.42 8.38
C ALA A 171 13.28 3.35 7.91
N ILE A 172 12.45 3.86 8.83
CA ILE A 172 11.41 4.83 8.50
C ILE A 172 12.04 6.11 7.94
N GLY A 173 13.06 6.65 8.62
CA GLY A 173 13.82 7.79 8.13
C GLY A 173 14.49 7.51 6.77
N ALA A 174 15.05 6.31 6.60
CA ALA A 174 15.74 5.89 5.39
C ALA A 174 14.77 5.86 4.20
N ILE A 175 13.55 5.37 4.41
CA ILE A 175 12.51 5.34 3.38
C ILE A 175 12.15 6.76 2.94
N VAL A 176 11.94 7.70 3.88
CA VAL A 176 11.61 9.09 3.54
C VAL A 176 12.75 9.74 2.76
N VAL A 177 13.98 9.65 3.26
CA VAL A 177 15.17 10.20 2.59
C VAL A 177 15.37 9.55 1.22
N ASN A 178 15.18 8.25 1.11
CA ASN A 178 15.24 7.52 -0.16
C ASN A 178 14.23 8.06 -1.16
N ILE A 179 12.96 8.23 -0.77
CA ILE A 179 11.92 8.76 -1.66
C ILE A 179 12.28 10.17 -2.16
N LEU A 180 12.77 11.04 -1.28
CA LEU A 180 13.20 12.40 -1.66
C LEU A 180 14.39 12.38 -2.62
N ALA A 181 15.43 11.61 -2.29
CA ALA A 181 16.63 11.48 -3.12
C ALA A 181 16.30 10.86 -4.49
N LEU A 182 15.48 9.82 -4.50
CA LEU A 182 15.05 9.13 -5.71
C LEU A 182 14.22 10.03 -6.62
N LYS A 183 13.36 10.87 -6.05
CA LYS A 183 12.63 11.90 -6.79
C LYS A 183 13.60 12.85 -7.49
N GLN A 184 14.61 13.37 -6.79
CA GLN A 184 15.62 14.26 -7.36
C GLN A 184 16.39 13.58 -8.50
N ILE A 185 16.86 12.34 -8.30
CA ILE A 185 17.59 11.58 -9.33
C ILE A 185 16.72 11.34 -10.56
N LYS A 186 15.45 10.98 -10.37
CA LYS A 186 14.50 10.75 -11.46
C LYS A 186 14.22 12.04 -12.23
N ASP A 187 13.93 13.15 -11.53
CA ASP A 187 13.64 14.45 -12.15
C ASP A 187 14.87 14.95 -12.96
N ALA A 188 16.08 14.78 -12.41
CA ALA A 188 17.35 15.04 -13.09
C ALA A 188 17.53 14.20 -14.36
N GLY A 189 17.30 12.88 -14.28
CA GLY A 189 17.42 11.98 -15.44
C GLY A 189 16.41 12.29 -16.54
N VAL A 190 15.17 12.62 -16.18
CA VAL A 190 14.13 13.03 -17.13
C VAL A 190 14.49 14.35 -17.81
N ALA A 191 14.99 15.32 -17.06
CA ALA A 191 15.41 16.59 -17.62
C ALA A 191 16.58 16.44 -18.58
N LEU A 192 17.54 15.56 -18.27
CA LEU A 192 18.64 15.21 -19.16
C LEU A 192 18.15 14.58 -20.48
N ILE A 193 17.24 13.60 -20.40
CA ILE A 193 16.64 12.99 -21.59
C ILE A 193 15.90 14.04 -22.43
N ARG A 194 15.11 14.91 -21.78
CA ARG A 194 14.35 15.96 -22.46
C ARG A 194 15.27 16.97 -23.15
N HIS A 195 16.36 17.36 -22.51
CA HIS A 195 17.37 18.23 -23.10
C HIS A 195 17.96 17.59 -24.36
N ARG A 196 18.36 16.32 -24.29
CA ARG A 196 18.90 15.56 -25.43
C ARG A 196 17.90 15.44 -26.59
N LEU A 197 16.62 15.20 -26.28
CA LEU A 197 15.56 15.17 -27.29
C LEU A 197 15.33 16.55 -27.93
N GLY A 198 15.41 17.63 -27.15
CA GLY A 198 15.30 19.01 -27.65
C GLY A 198 16.48 19.40 -28.54
N SER A 199 17.70 18.98 -28.20
CA SER A 199 18.89 19.19 -29.04
C SER A 199 18.91 18.32 -30.31
N ALA A 200 18.12 17.23 -30.32
CA ALA A 200 17.97 16.32 -31.47
C ALA A 200 16.74 16.65 -32.33
N GLY A 201 16.21 17.89 -32.25
CA GLY A 201 15.15 18.39 -33.13
C GLY A 201 15.41 18.09 -34.61
N PRO A 202 14.35 17.97 -35.44
CA PRO A 202 14.38 17.22 -36.69
C PRO A 202 15.57 17.61 -37.56
N ALA A 203 16.32 16.61 -38.02
CA ALA A 203 17.35 16.80 -39.04
C ALA A 203 16.79 17.75 -40.11
N PRO A 204 17.55 18.78 -40.54
CA PRO A 204 17.04 19.76 -41.49
C PRO A 204 16.47 19.03 -42.69
N ALA A 205 15.16 19.17 -42.89
CA ALA A 205 14.49 18.76 -44.11
C ALA A 205 14.99 19.70 -45.21
N GLY A 206 16.16 19.41 -45.76
CA GLY A 206 16.83 20.34 -46.67
C GLY A 206 18.32 20.06 -46.90
N GLU A 207 18.67 18.86 -47.32
CA GLU A 207 19.72 18.71 -48.33
C GLU A 207 19.15 17.88 -49.47
N PRO A 208 18.63 18.50 -50.55
CA PRO A 208 18.60 17.81 -51.83
C PRO A 208 20.04 17.45 -52.15
N ALA A 209 20.30 16.17 -52.42
CA ALA A 209 21.55 15.69 -52.97
C ALA A 209 21.90 16.54 -54.20
N LEU A 210 22.73 17.56 -54.00
CA LEU A 210 23.32 18.31 -55.08
C LEU A 210 24.43 17.45 -55.65
N ALA A 211 24.23 17.11 -56.91
CA ALA A 211 25.19 16.56 -57.83
C ALA A 211 26.58 17.18 -57.65
N TYR A 212 27.59 16.33 -57.49
CA TYR A 212 28.82 16.35 -58.29
C TYR A 212 29.40 14.93 -58.30
#